data_AF-A0A160TMF7-F1
#
_entry.id   AF-A0A160TMF7-F1
#
_cell.length_a   1.000
_cell.length_b   1.000
_cell.length_c   1.000
_cell.angle_alpha   90.00
_cell.angle_beta   90.00
_cell.angle_gamma   90.00
#
_symmetry.space_group_name_H-M   'P 1'
#
loop_
_entity.id
_entity.type
_entity.pdbx_description
1 polymer ?
#
loop_
_entity_poly.entity_id
_entity_poly.type
_entity_poly.pdbx_seq_one_letter_code
_entity_poly.pdbx_strand_id
1 'polypeptide(L)' 'MLYAAVERAAAADLRSVNAQLECLVREALSKRGVKLEAPVRAKRGRPAKTPDDGGIE' A
#
# COMPACT_ATOMS: atom_id res chain seq x y z
N MET A 1 -7.64 -7.80 20.38
CA MET A 1 -6.80 -6.73 19.78
C MET A 1 -7.28 -6.44 18.37
N LEU A 2 -7.28 -5.16 17.96
CA LEU A 2 -7.75 -4.72 16.63
C LEU A 2 -6.98 -5.39 15.49
N TYR A 3 -5.65 -5.45 15.61
CA TYR A 3 -4.78 -6.05 14.60
C TYR A 3 -5.19 -7.48 14.23
N ALA A 4 -5.44 -8.34 15.22
CA ALA A 4 -5.89 -9.72 14.99
C ALA A 4 -7.24 -9.81 14.26
N ALA A 5 -8.13 -8.81 14.41
CA ALA A 5 -9.38 -8.77 13.65
C ALA A 5 -9.13 -8.44 12.17
N VAL A 6 -8.21 -7.51 11.90
CA VAL A 6 -7.79 -7.16 10.53
C VAL A 6 -7.07 -8.34 9.87
N GLU A 7 -6.20 -9.05 10.59
CA GLU A 7 -5.54 -10.27 10.07
C GLU A 7 -6.55 -11.35 9.67
N ARG A 8 -7.54 -11.63 10.53
CA ARG A 8 -8.59 -12.62 10.20
C ARG A 8 -9.42 -12.21 8.98
N ALA A 9 -9.76 -10.93 8.86
CA ALA A 9 -10.49 -10.43 7.70
C ALA A 9 -9.65 -10.53 6.41
N ALA A 10 -8.37 -10.18 6.48
CA ALA A 10 -7.45 -10.30 5.35
C ALA A 10 -7.30 -11.77 4.90
N ALA A 11 -7.18 -12.69 5.85
CA ALA A 11 -7.09 -14.13 5.57
C ALA A 11 -8.37 -14.67 4.90
N ALA A 12 -9.55 -14.24 5.37
CA ALA A 12 -10.83 -14.62 4.77
C ALA A 12 -10.97 -14.12 3.32
N ASP A 13 -10.42 -12.94 3.02
CA ASP A 13 -10.49 -12.30 1.71
C ASP A 13 -9.32 -12.68 0.78
N LEU A 14 -8.42 -13.59 1.20
CA LEU A 14 -7.19 -13.96 0.48
C LEU A 14 -6.30 -12.75 0.12
N ARG A 15 -6.25 -11.76 1.01
CA ARG A 15 -5.46 -10.52 0.87
C ARG A 15 -4.32 -10.48 1.88
N SER A 16 -3.29 -9.71 1.56
CA SER A 16 -2.36 -9.25 2.59
C SER A 16 -3.08 -8.28 3.54
N VAL A 17 -2.56 -8.14 4.76
CA VAL A 17 -3.08 -7.16 5.73
C VAL A 17 -3.06 -5.74 5.16
N ASN A 18 -2.01 -5.38 4.41
CA ASN A 18 -1.91 -4.07 3.78
C ASN A 18 -3.00 -3.85 2.73
N ALA A 19 -3.28 -4.86 1.90
CA ALA A 19 -4.36 -4.78 0.92
C ALA A 19 -5.73 -4.67 1.60
N GLN A 20 -5.96 -5.40 2.70
CA GLN A 20 -7.19 -5.28 3.48
C GLN A 20 -7.36 -3.87 4.07
N LEU A 21 -6.29 -3.30 4.64
CA LEU A 21 -6.30 -1.94 5.16
C LEU A 21 -6.62 -0.92 4.07
N GLU A 22 -6.01 -1.05 2.89
CA GLU A 22 -6.30 -0.16 1.77
C GLU A 22 -7.78 -0.22 1.35
N CYS A 23 -8.36 -1.42 1.22
CA CYS A 23 -9.78 -1.60 0.92
C CYS A 23 -10.67 -0.89 1.95
N LEU A 24 -10.46 -1.16 3.24
CA LEU A 24 -11.26 -0.58 4.33
C LEU A 24 -11.17 0.95 4.36
N VAL A 25 -9.98 1.51 4.16
CA VAL A 25 -9.76 2.96 4.13
C VAL A 25 -10.44 3.59 2.92
N ARG A 26 -10.30 2.99 1.72
CA ARG A 26 -10.96 3.50 0.50
C ARG A 26 -12.49 3.47 0.62
N GLU A 27 -13.06 2.40 1.17
CA GLU A 27 -14.49 2.30 1.44
C GLU A 27 -14.96 3.36 2.44
N ALA A 28 -14.22 3.55 3.54
CA ALA A 28 -14.55 4.54 4.56
C ALA A 28 -14.50 5.97 4.01
N LEU A 29 -13.50 6.29 3.19
CA LEU A 29 -13.39 7.59 2.51
C LEU A 29 -14.52 7.80 1.51
N SER A 30 -14.86 6.77 0.73
CA SER A 30 -15.99 6.82 -0.21
C SER A 30 -17.32 7.07 0.50
N LYS A 31 -17.57 6.40 1.64
CA LYS A 31 -18.74 6.63 2.51
C LYS A 31 -18.81 8.05 3.06
N ARG A 32 -17.68 8.75 3.17
CA ARG A 32 -17.58 10.16 3.58
C ARG A 32 -17.65 11.14 2.39
N GLY A 33 -17.86 10.65 1.17
CA GLY A 33 -17.90 11.47 -0.04
C GLY A 33 -16.53 11.93 -0.54
N VAL A 34 -15.43 11.37 -0.02
CA VAL A 34 -14.07 11.70 -0.45
C VAL A 34 -13.72 10.86 -1.67
N LYS A 35 -13.54 11.53 -2.82
CA LYS A 35 -13.08 10.90 -4.06
C LYS A 35 -11.56 10.77 -4.04
N LEU A 36 -11.06 9.60 -4.44
CA LEU A 36 -9.64 9.34 -4.59
C LEU A 36 -9.30 9.30 -6.08
N GLU A 37 -8.21 9.96 -6.44
CA GLU A 37 -7.61 9.81 -7.76
C GLU A 37 -7.11 8.39 -7.99
N ALA A 38 -6.97 8.02 -9.26
CA ALA A 38 -6.37 6.74 -9.62
C ALA A 38 -4.92 6.64 -9.08
N PRO A 39 -4.49 5.46 -8.58
CA PRO A 39 -3.15 5.32 -8.05
C PRO A 39 -2.10 5.51 -9.15
N VAL A 40 -1.09 6.33 -8.86
CA VAL A 40 0.07 6.48 -9.75
C VAL A 40 0.85 5.17 -9.72
N ARG A 41 1.00 4.52 -10.88
CA ARG A 41 1.77 3.28 -10.99
C ARG A 41 3.22 3.53 -10.59
N ALA A 42 3.69 2.80 -9.58
CA ALA A 42 5.10 2.87 -9.17
C ALA A 42 6.01 2.58 -10.38
N LYS A 43 7.04 3.43 -10.57
CA LYS A 43 8.09 3.20 -11.58
C LYS A 43 8.77 1.88 -11.23
N ARG A 44 8.66 0.89 -12.13
CA ARG A 44 9.29 -0.42 -11.96
C ARG A 44 10.76 -0.32 -12.36
N GLY A 45 11.60 -1.10 -11.68
CA GLY A 45 13.05 -1.15 -11.92
C GLY A 45 13.86 -0.56 -10.77
N ARG A 46 15.17 -0.81 -10.82
CA ARG A 46 16.12 -0.18 -9.90
C ARG A 46 16.14 1.33 -10.19
N PRO A 47 16.17 2.20 -9.17
CA PRO A 47 16.53 3.61 -9.37
C PRO A 47 17.83 3.70 -10.17
N ALA A 48 17.93 4.67 -11.08
CA ALA A 48 19.18 4.90 -11.81
C ALA A 48 20.30 5.15 -10.78
N LYS A 49 21.47 4.52 -10.98
CA LYS A 49 22.64 4.75 -10.12
C LYS A 49 22.99 6.25 -10.22
N THR A 50 23.02 6.94 -9.09
CA THR A 50 23.49 8.33 -9.05
C THR A 50 24.99 8.35 -9.36
N PRO A 51 25.51 9.35 -10.10
CA PRO A 51 26.94 9.43 -10.44
C PRO A 51 27.87 9.48 -9.21
N ASP A 52 27.32 9.79 -8.03
CA ASP A 52 28.03 9.94 -6.76
C ASP A 52 28.16 8.63 -5.95
N ASP A 53 27.61 7.51 -6.43
CA ASP A 53 27.80 6.18 -5.81
C ASP A 53 29.18 5.59 -6.21
N GLY A 54 30.23 6.40 -6.07
CA GLY A 54 31.62 6.00 -6.07
C GLY A 54 31.94 5.36 -4.72
N GLY A 55 32.30 4.08 -4.74
CA GLY A 55 32.74 3.37 -3.55
C GLY A 55 33.90 4.13 -2.90
N ILE A 56 33.78 4.36 -1.60
CA ILE A 56 34.95 4.56 -0.75
C ILE A 56 35.69 3.23 -0.70
N GLU A 57 36.94 3.25 -1.19
CA GLU A 57 37.93 2.19 -1.01
C GLU A 57 38.18 1.90 0.48
#